data_AF-A0A9D4BS40-F1
#
_entry.id   AF-A0A9D4BS40-F1
#
_cell.length_a   1.000
_cell.length_b   1.000
_cell.length_c   1.000
_cell.angle_alpha   90.00
_cell.angle_beta   90.00
_cell.angle_gamma   90.00
#
_symmetry.space_group_name_H-M   'P 1'
#
loop_
_entity.id
_entity.type
_entity.pdbx_description
1 polymer ?
#
loop_
_entity_poly.entity_id
_entity_poly.type
_entity_poly.pdbx_seq_one_letter_code
_entity_poly.pdbx_strand_id
1 'polypeptide(L)'
;MARRKLKNTQFSVNEDYTERVKSHRRELGKRLVDERARGNYAVMNYDKLIVNNKVFAYDENNQTIIEIGTARGRSRPILNEDTNRHVGRETVEGQARVFNTQLPAEDSADGETSADETVD
;
A
#
# COMPACT_ATOMS: atom_id res chain seq x y z
N MET A 1 -4.46 -12.64 -6.04
CA MET A 1 -3.37 -12.85 -5.05
C MET A 1 -2.06 -12.49 -5.71
N ALA A 2 -1.31 -11.53 -5.16
CA ALA A 2 -0.03 -11.13 -5.72
C ALA A 2 0.99 -12.25 -5.51
N ARG A 3 1.55 -12.78 -6.60
CA ARG A 3 2.56 -13.84 -6.56
C ARG A 3 3.90 -13.21 -6.18
N ARG A 4 4.60 -13.71 -5.16
CA ARG A 4 5.97 -13.27 -4.88
C ARG A 4 6.87 -13.80 -5.99
N LYS A 5 7.19 -12.92 -6.95
CA LYS A 5 8.14 -13.21 -8.01
C LYS A 5 9.54 -13.13 -7.44
N LEU A 6 10.35 -14.16 -7.68
CA LEU A 6 11.77 -14.10 -7.36
C LEU A 6 12.42 -13.08 -8.31
N LYS A 7 13.19 -12.14 -7.74
CA LYS A 7 13.82 -11.05 -8.51
C LYS A 7 14.59 -11.62 -9.69
N ASN A 8 14.43 -11.02 -10.87
CA ASN A 8 15.12 -11.40 -12.11
C ASN A 8 14.86 -12.82 -12.62
N THR A 9 13.78 -13.48 -12.19
CA THR A 9 13.39 -14.80 -12.71
C THR A 9 11.90 -14.84 -13.07
N GLN A 10 11.47 -15.84 -13.85
CA GLN A 10 10.04 -16.10 -14.09
C GLN A 10 9.37 -16.91 -12.97
N PHE A 11 10.14 -17.33 -11.96
CA PHE A 11 9.64 -18.16 -10.89
C PHE A 11 8.86 -17.34 -9.85
N SER A 12 7.77 -17.93 -9.36
CA SER A 12 6.97 -17.38 -8.28
C SER A 12 6.87 -18.38 -7.13
N VAL A 13 7.02 -17.88 -5.91
CA VAL A 13 6.81 -18.67 -4.70
C VAL A 13 5.35 -18.58 -4.30
N ASN A 14 4.71 -19.74 -4.16
CA ASN A 14 3.36 -19.87 -3.65
C ASN A 14 3.40 -20.66 -2.34
N GLU A 15 2.47 -20.35 -1.45
CA GLU A 15 2.26 -21.11 -0.21
C GLU A 15 1.73 -22.52 -0.55
N ASP A 16 2.33 -23.54 0.06
CA ASP A 16 1.91 -24.93 -0.13
C ASP A 16 0.75 -25.28 0.80
N TYR A 17 -0.46 -24.98 0.32
CA TYR A 17 -1.69 -25.30 1.03
C TYR A 17 -2.20 -26.70 0.70
N THR A 18 -2.84 -27.34 1.67
CA THR A 18 -3.59 -28.58 1.44
C THR A 18 -4.74 -28.34 0.46
N GLU A 19 -5.19 -29.40 -0.23
CA GLU A 19 -6.25 -29.29 -1.23
C GLU A 19 -7.57 -28.76 -0.65
N ARG A 20 -7.87 -29.16 0.59
CA ARG A 20 -9.01 -28.64 1.37
C ARG A 20 -8.95 -27.11 1.49
N VAL A 21 -7.80 -26.57 1.90
CA VAL A 21 -7.61 -25.12 2.06
C VAL A 21 -7.67 -24.40 0.71
N LYS A 22 -7.12 -24.99 -0.37
CA LYS A 22 -7.25 -24.44 -1.72
C LYS A 22 -8.71 -24.34 -2.16
N SER A 23 -9.50 -25.38 -1.90
CA SER A 23 -10.94 -25.40 -2.19
C SER A 23 -11.68 -24.29 -1.44
N HIS A 24 -11.45 -24.16 -0.12
CA HIS A 24 -12.08 -23.11 0.68
C HIS A 24 -11.70 -21.71 0.18
N ARG A 25 -10.42 -21.49 -0.13
CA ARG A 25 -9.92 -20.21 -0.66
C ARG A 25 -10.51 -19.88 -2.02
N ARG A 26 -10.83 -20.88 -2.84
CA ARG A 26 -11.51 -20.65 -4.13
C ARG A 26 -12.92 -20.11 -3.91
N GLU A 27 -13.69 -20.71 -3.01
CA GLU A 27 -15.07 -20.28 -2.72
C GLU A 27 -15.11 -18.92 -2.01
N LEU A 28 -14.28 -18.74 -0.97
CA LEU A 28 -14.14 -17.46 -0.29
C LEU A 28 -13.58 -16.37 -1.21
N GLY A 29 -12.75 -16.77 -2.18
CA GLY A 29 -12.17 -15.88 -3.19
C GLY A 29 -13.21 -15.23 -4.09
N LYS A 30 -14.31 -15.93 -4.44
CA LYS A 30 -15.43 -15.35 -5.21
C LYS A 30 -16.06 -14.19 -4.44
N ARG A 31 -16.44 -14.45 -3.18
CA ARG A 31 -17.03 -13.43 -2.29
C ARG A 31 -16.08 -12.27 -2.04
N LEU A 32 -14.78 -12.51 -1.92
CA LEU A 32 -13.78 -11.45 -1.75
C LEU A 32 -13.78 -10.46 -2.93
N VAL A 33 -13.90 -10.95 -4.16
CA VAL A 33 -13.93 -10.09 -5.36
C VAL A 33 -15.17 -9.21 -5.32
N ASP A 34 -16.33 -9.79 -5.01
CA ASP A 34 -17.60 -9.06 -4.93
C ASP A 34 -17.57 -7.97 -3.86
N GLU A 35 -17.05 -8.28 -2.66
CA GLU A 35 -16.95 -7.30 -1.58
C GLU A 35 -15.99 -6.15 -1.92
N ARG A 36 -14.88 -6.44 -2.62
CA ARG A 36 -13.98 -5.38 -3.10
C ARG A 36 -14.60 -4.53 -4.19
N ALA A 37 -15.37 -5.13 -5.09
CA ALA A 37 -16.09 -4.39 -6.13
C ALA A 37 -17.11 -3.41 -5.52
N ARG A 38 -17.68 -3.75 -4.36
CA ARG A 38 -18.55 -2.87 -3.57
C ARG A 38 -17.80 -1.79 -2.77
N GLY A 39 -16.47 -1.77 -2.80
CA GLY A 39 -15.65 -0.84 -2.03
C GLY A 39 -15.39 -1.25 -0.56
N ASN A 40 -15.77 -2.47 -0.16
CA ASN A 40 -15.51 -2.95 1.20
C ASN A 40 -14.04 -3.37 1.37
N TYR A 41 -13.52 -3.18 2.58
CA TYR A 41 -12.22 -3.72 2.94
C TYR A 41 -12.31 -5.22 3.15
N ALA A 42 -11.83 -6.00 2.17
CA ALA A 42 -11.84 -7.45 2.20
C ALA A 42 -10.44 -8.05 2.01
N VAL A 43 -10.03 -8.90 2.96
CA VAL A 43 -8.74 -9.60 2.98
C VAL A 43 -8.95 -11.08 3.29
N MET A 44 -8.21 -11.94 2.59
CA MET A 44 -8.21 -13.37 2.84
C MET A 44 -6.99 -13.76 3.66
N ASN A 45 -7.20 -14.47 4.77
CA ASN A 45 -6.17 -14.96 5.68
C ASN A 45 -6.32 -16.47 5.84
N TYR A 46 -5.33 -17.25 5.40
CA TYR A 46 -5.39 -18.71 5.33
C TYR A 46 -6.70 -19.21 4.68
N ASP A 47 -7.58 -19.87 5.44
CA ASP A 47 -8.89 -20.39 5.01
C ASP A 47 -10.08 -19.52 5.46
N LYS A 48 -9.83 -18.26 5.83
CA LYS A 48 -10.83 -17.32 6.33
C LYS A 48 -10.85 -16.04 5.51
N LEU A 49 -12.05 -15.46 5.38
CA LEU A 49 -12.28 -14.17 4.74
C LEU A 49 -12.62 -13.12 5.80
N ILE A 50 -11.93 -11.99 5.77
CA ILE A 50 -12.20 -10.85 6.66
C ILE A 50 -12.79 -9.73 5.83
N VAL A 51 -13.99 -9.26 6.16
CA VAL A 51 -14.67 -8.13 5.51
C VAL A 51 -15.13 -7.16 6.58
N ASN A 52 -14.69 -5.90 6.55
CA ASN A 52 -15.14 -4.86 7.49
C ASN A 52 -15.17 -5.33 8.97
N ASN A 53 -14.08 -5.95 9.43
CA ASN A 53 -13.92 -6.54 10.77
C ASN A 53 -14.80 -7.76 11.10
N LYS A 54 -15.52 -8.34 10.14
CA LYS A 54 -16.19 -9.63 10.28
C LYS A 54 -15.37 -10.74 9.65
N VAL A 55 -15.31 -11.89 10.32
CA VAL A 55 -14.60 -13.08 9.89
C VAL A 55 -15.61 -14.10 9.40
N PHE A 56 -15.40 -14.57 8.19
CA PHE A 56 -16.17 -15.60 7.54
C PHE A 56 -15.28 -16.81 7.28
N ALA A 57 -15.85 -18.01 7.37
CA ALA A 57 -15.21 -19.21 6.86
C ALA A 57 -16.19 -20.04 6.06
N TYR A 58 -15.64 -21.00 5.32
CA TYR A 58 -16.43 -21.94 4.55
C TYR A 58 -16.77 -23.16 5.42
N ASP A 59 -18.05 -23.44 5.57
CA ASP A 59 -18.54 -24.67 6.18
C ASP A 59 -18.70 -25.75 5.10
N GLU A 60 -17.94 -26.82 5.23
CA GLU A 60 -17.93 -27.94 4.29
C GLU A 60 -19.24 -28.73 4.30
N ASN A 61 -19.91 -28.82 5.46
CA ASN A 61 -21.10 -29.64 5.61
C ASN A 61 -22.29 -29.00 4.89
N ASN A 62 -22.45 -27.70 5.11
CA ASN A 62 -23.53 -26.90 4.55
C ASN A 62 -23.14 -26.22 3.23
N GLN A 63 -21.89 -26.39 2.78
CA GLN A 63 -21.32 -25.76 1.57
C GLN A 63 -21.54 -24.24 1.49
N THR A 64 -21.57 -23.57 2.63
CA THR A 64 -21.94 -22.14 2.75
C THR A 64 -20.87 -21.35 3.49
N ILE A 65 -20.84 -20.04 3.24
CA ILE A 65 -19.94 -19.11 3.92
C ILE A 65 -20.64 -18.56 5.15
N ILE A 66 -20.17 -18.94 6.33
CA ILE A 66 -20.74 -18.55 7.63
C ILE A 66 -19.89 -17.46 8.30
N GLU A 67 -20.55 -16.56 9.03
CA GLU A 67 -19.87 -15.59 9.92
C GLU A 67 -19.48 -16.29 11.22
N ILE A 68 -18.19 -16.32 11.54
CA ILE A 68 -17.64 -16.99 12.74
C ILE A 68 -17.38 -15.98 13.87
N GLY A 69 -17.26 -14.69 13.54
CA GLY A 69 -17.14 -13.64 14.55
C GLY A 69 -16.47 -12.40 14.00
N THR A 70 -15.91 -11.59 14.90
CA THR A 70 -15.23 -10.34 14.54
C THR A 70 -13.71 -10.50 14.54
N ALA A 71 -13.03 -9.94 13.54
CA ALA A 71 -11.58 -9.89 13.48
C ALA A 71 -11.11 -8.94 14.57
N ARG A 72 -10.62 -9.49 15.69
CA ARG A 72 -10.04 -8.69 16.78
C ARG A 72 -8.69 -8.14 16.31
N GLY A 73 -8.72 -6.98 15.65
CA GLY A 73 -7.55 -6.14 15.41
C GLY A 73 -7.38 -5.16 16.57
N ARG A 74 -6.15 -5.05 17.09
CA ARG A 74 -5.73 -4.04 18.08
C ARG A 74 -6.40 -2.70 17.77
N SER A 75 -7.25 -2.19 18.66
CA SER A 75 -7.86 -0.87 18.54
C SER A 75 -6.77 0.17 18.26
N ARG A 76 -6.58 0.53 17.00
CA ARG A 76 -6.12 1.87 16.69
C ARG A 76 -7.40 2.68 16.59
N PRO A 77 -7.64 3.65 17.50
CA PRO A 77 -8.82 4.48 17.42
C PRO A 77 -8.83 5.15 16.05
N ILE A 78 -9.96 5.05 15.37
CA ILE A 78 -10.23 5.81 14.16
C ILE A 78 -10.38 7.26 14.63
N LEU A 79 -9.32 8.06 14.52
CA LEU A 79 -9.41 9.51 14.58
C LEU A 79 -10.08 9.94 13.27
N ASN A 80 -11.40 10.12 13.32
CA ASN A 80 -12.09 10.96 12.35
C ASN A 80 -11.86 12.40 12.78
N GLU A 81 -11.09 13.16 12.01
CA GLU A 81 -11.27 14.62 11.99
C GLU A 81 -10.84 15.18 10.64
N ASP A 82 -11.82 15.32 9.76
CA ASP A 82 -11.81 16.33 8.71
C ASP A 82 -11.64 17.71 9.37
N THR A 83 -10.41 18.21 9.49
CA THR A 83 -10.19 19.67 9.53
C THR A 83 -9.07 20.06 8.59
N ASN A 84 -9.50 20.57 7.44
CA ASN A 84 -8.75 21.50 6.62
C ASN A 84 -8.34 22.71 7.51
N ARG A 85 -7.08 22.76 7.97
CA ARG A 85 -6.46 23.97 8.52
C ARG A 85 -5.05 24.12 7.98
N HIS A 86 -4.95 24.88 6.91
CA HIS A 86 -3.74 25.58 6.49
C HIS A 86 -3.50 26.74 7.46
N VAL A 87 -2.55 26.62 8.39
CA VAL A 87 -1.87 27.76 9.03
C VAL A 87 -0.46 27.29 9.44
N GLY A 88 0.57 27.88 8.86
CA GLY A 88 1.97 27.60 9.21
C GLY A 88 2.34 28.12 10.59
N ARG A 89 3.41 27.58 11.18
CA ARG A 89 4.29 28.31 12.08
C ARG A 89 5.60 27.55 12.34
N GLU A 90 6.69 28.24 12.02
CA GLU A 90 8.02 28.27 12.66
C GLU A 90 8.39 27.08 13.56
N THR A 91 9.44 26.35 13.17
CA THR A 91 10.33 25.74 14.17
C THR A 91 11.61 26.54 14.22
N VAL A 92 11.72 27.24 15.34
CA VAL A 92 12.89 27.94 15.85
C VAL A 92 13.99 26.89 16.14
N GLU A 93 15.17 27.20 15.64
CA GLU A 93 16.51 26.87 16.10
C GLU A 93 16.70 25.68 17.08
N GLY A 94 17.61 24.78 16.69
CA GLY A 94 18.48 24.10 17.64
C GLY A 94 18.31 22.59 17.73
N GLN A 95 18.95 21.85 16.83
CA GLN A 95 20.15 21.06 17.16
C GLN A 95 20.54 20.18 15.97
N ALA A 96 21.73 20.47 15.46
CA ALA A 96 22.37 19.80 14.34
C ALA A 96 22.66 18.31 14.63
N ARG A 97 22.48 17.46 13.62
CA ARG A 97 23.47 16.44 13.28
C ARG A 97 23.71 16.40 11.78
N VAL A 98 25.00 16.50 11.49
CA VAL A 98 25.68 16.74 10.24
C VAL A 98 25.80 15.43 9.48
N PHE A 99 25.35 15.37 8.23
CA PHE A 99 26.00 14.55 7.20
C PHE A 99 26.00 15.36 5.91
N ASN A 100 27.11 16.05 5.73
CA ASN A 100 27.44 16.88 4.60
C ASN A 100 28.16 16.03 3.56
N THR A 101 27.59 15.88 2.36
CA THR A 101 28.36 15.60 1.15
C THR A 101 27.89 16.57 0.08
N GLN A 102 28.49 17.76 0.11
CA GLN A 102 28.49 18.74 -0.97
C GLN A 102 29.04 18.09 -2.24
N LEU A 103 28.25 18.14 -3.32
CA LEU A 103 28.77 18.19 -4.68
C LEU A 103 29.01 19.68 -5.00
N PRO A 104 30.23 20.09 -5.40
CA PRO A 104 30.47 21.47 -5.79
C PRO A 104 29.82 21.74 -7.16
N ALA A 105 28.99 22.77 -7.20
CA ALA A 105 28.66 23.48 -8.42
C ALA A 105 29.84 24.43 -8.71
N GLU A 106 30.51 24.20 -9.83
CA GLU A 106 31.50 25.13 -10.38
C GLU A 106 30.73 26.29 -11.00
N ASP A 107 30.67 27.42 -10.30
CA ASP A 107 30.47 28.75 -10.88
C ASP A 107 31.81 29.25 -11.42
N SER A 108 31.81 29.81 -12.62
CA SER A 108 32.58 31.00 -13.04
C SER A 108 32.69 31.01 -14.57
N ALA A 109 32.65 32.09 -15.31
CA ALA A 109 32.17 33.47 -15.20
C ALA A 109 32.50 34.09 -16.59
N ASP A 110 32.07 35.33 -16.80
CA ASP A 110 32.57 36.26 -17.84
C ASP A 110 31.97 36.03 -19.25
N GLY A 111 31.32 36.98 -19.91
CA GLY A 111 31.29 38.43 -19.77
C GLY A 111 31.41 39.03 -21.18
N GLU A 112 30.42 39.87 -21.57
CA GLU A 112 30.56 40.98 -22.54
C GLU A 112 30.88 40.59 -24.02
N THR A 113 30.41 41.21 -25.11
CA THR A 113 29.69 42.46 -25.43
C THR A 113 29.23 42.38 -26.90
N SER A 114 28.17 43.14 -27.21
CA SER A 114 27.95 44.01 -28.39
C SER A 114 27.91 43.50 -29.84
N ALA A 115 26.91 44.06 -30.56
CA ALA A 115 26.91 44.47 -31.97
C ALA A 115 26.95 43.33 -33.01
N ASP A 116 26.46 43.42 -34.22
CA ASP A 116 25.66 44.33 -35.03
C ASP A 116 25.55 43.58 -36.39
N GLU A 117 24.68 44.06 -37.26
CA GLU A 117 24.82 43.97 -38.70
C GLU A 117 24.18 42.79 -39.47
N THR A 118 23.52 43.24 -40.52
CA THR A 118 22.60 42.70 -41.52
C THR A 118 23.21 41.80 -42.61
N VAL A 119 22.34 41.40 -43.57
CA VAL A 119 22.58 40.99 -44.98
C VAL A 119 22.80 39.47 -45.17
N ASP A 120 22.14 38.74 -46.08
CA ASP A 120 21.18 38.97 -47.18
C ASP A 120 20.18 37.78 -47.22
#